data_AF-A0A433BN25-F1
#
_entry.id   AF-A0A433BN25-F1
#
_cell.length_a   1.000
_cell.length_b   1.000
_cell.length_c   1.000
_cell.angle_alpha   90.00
_cell.angle_beta   90.00
_cell.angle_gamma   90.00
#
_symmetry.space_group_name_H-M   'P 1'
#
loop_
_entity.id
_entity.type
_entity.pdbx_description
1 polymer ?
#
loop_
_entity_poly.entity_id
_entity_poly.type
_entity_poly.pdbx_seq_one_letter_code
_entity_poly.pdbx_strand_id
1 'polypeptide(L)'
;MDLNKLIDLASMAVGSQQDLASTMGKQPARLSEWRKGVRKPDAHEIAFLAERAGLPVLETVAEIESQLDDRYAAIWRAALDKLKAAGVAASVVMALVLSSLMTPQDAEASGTVLRRQGLLVRSQPGAPNRSST
;
A
#
# COMPACT_ATOMS: atom_id res chain seq x y z
N MET A 1 -6.55 -11.67 -10.67
CA MET A 1 -7.91 -12.09 -11.06
C MET A 1 -8.10 -11.86 -12.56
N ASP A 2 -8.84 -12.72 -13.26
CA ASP A 2 -9.25 -12.47 -14.65
C ASP A 2 -10.72 -12.01 -14.77
N LEU A 3 -11.12 -11.62 -15.99
CA LEU A 3 -12.47 -11.10 -16.27
C LEU A 3 -13.56 -12.15 -16.02
N ASN A 4 -13.30 -13.43 -16.33
CA ASN A 4 -14.29 -14.49 -16.13
C ASN A 4 -14.61 -14.67 -14.65
N LYS A 5 -13.56 -14.69 -13.82
CA LYS A 5 -13.70 -14.80 -12.38
C LYS A 5 -14.37 -13.57 -11.78
N LEU A 6 -14.11 -12.37 -12.31
CA LEU A 6 -14.81 -11.16 -11.90
C LEU A 6 -16.31 -11.24 -12.19
N ILE A 7 -16.70 -11.70 -13.39
CA ILE A 7 -18.10 -11.91 -13.76
C ILE A 7 -18.75 -12.95 -12.85
N ASP A 8 -18.06 -14.05 -12.52
CA ASP A 8 -18.57 -15.07 -11.60
C ASP A 8 -18.88 -14.48 -10.23
N LEU A 9 -17.92 -13.75 -9.64
CA LEU A 9 -18.09 -13.16 -8.31
C LEU A 9 -19.22 -12.13 -8.28
N ALA A 10 -19.30 -11.26 -9.29
CA ALA A 10 -20.39 -10.30 -9.41
C ALA A 10 -21.74 -10.99 -9.59
N SER A 11 -21.80 -12.07 -10.37
CA SER A 11 -23.03 -12.86 -10.58
C SER A 11 -23.48 -13.53 -9.29
N MET A 12 -22.54 -14.10 -8.53
CA MET A 12 -22.83 -14.71 -7.22
C MET A 12 -23.36 -13.69 -6.21
N ALA A 13 -22.84 -12.46 -6.23
CA ALA A 13 -23.29 -11.40 -5.34
C ALA A 13 -24.70 -10.90 -5.66
N VAL A 14 -25.09 -10.90 -6.94
CA VAL A 14 -26.42 -10.46 -7.38
C VAL A 14 -27.45 -11.60 -7.34
N GLY A 15 -27.01 -12.86 -7.49
CA GLY A 15 -27.84 -14.07 -7.42
C GLY A 15 -27.71 -14.95 -8.65
N SER A 16 -27.64 -14.35 -9.84
CA SER A 16 -27.39 -15.07 -11.09
C SER A 16 -26.74 -14.19 -12.17
N GLN A 17 -26.20 -14.81 -13.21
CA GLN A 17 -25.67 -14.09 -14.37
C GLN A 17 -26.77 -13.33 -15.13
N GLN A 18 -28.00 -13.85 -15.14
CA GLN A 18 -29.13 -13.19 -15.77
C GLN A 18 -29.54 -11.94 -14.98
N ASP A 19 -29.56 -12.03 -13.65
CA ASP A 19 -29.87 -10.88 -12.79
C ASP A 19 -28.76 -9.82 -12.85
N LEU A 20 -27.50 -10.24 -12.94
CA LEU A 20 -26.38 -9.33 -13.17
C LEU A 20 -26.55 -8.55 -14.49
N ALA A 21 -26.86 -9.24 -15.58
CA ALA A 21 -27.09 -8.59 -16.88
C ALA A 21 -28.26 -7.61 -16.82
N SER A 22 -29.37 -8.03 -16.20
CA SER A 22 -30.55 -7.16 -15.98
C SER A 22 -30.20 -5.92 -15.16
N THR A 23 -29.43 -6.08 -14.08
CA THR A 23 -29.00 -4.97 -13.21
C THR A 23 -28.10 -3.99 -13.95
N MET A 24 -27.26 -4.48 -14.87
CA MET A 24 -26.43 -3.64 -15.74
C MET A 24 -27.20 -3.01 -16.91
N GLY A 25 -28.49 -3.33 -17.09
CA GLY A 25 -29.28 -2.91 -18.25
C GLY A 25 -28.77 -3.51 -19.56
N LYS A 26 -28.19 -4.72 -19.52
CA LYS A 26 -27.58 -5.40 -20.68
C LYS A 26 -28.30 -6.70 -21.00
N GLN A 27 -28.21 -7.11 -22.26
CA GLN A 27 -28.67 -8.44 -22.66
C GLN A 27 -27.75 -9.52 -22.05
N PRO A 28 -28.28 -10.66 -21.58
CA PRO A 28 -27.47 -11.74 -21.00
C PRO A 28 -26.37 -12.26 -21.94
N ALA A 29 -26.61 -12.22 -23.25
CA ALA A 29 -25.63 -12.58 -24.27
C ALA A 29 -24.35 -11.73 -24.20
N ARG A 30 -24.44 -10.47 -23.75
CA ARG A 30 -23.29 -9.57 -23.64
C ARG A 30 -22.25 -10.08 -22.65
N LEU A 31 -22.67 -10.63 -21.52
CA LEU A 31 -21.76 -11.25 -20.55
C LEU A 31 -21.06 -12.48 -21.16
N SER A 32 -21.80 -13.28 -21.94
CA SER A 32 -21.23 -14.43 -22.64
C SER A 32 -20.24 -14.03 -23.74
N GLU A 33 -20.47 -12.93 -24.45
CA GLU A 33 -19.52 -12.37 -25.43
C GLU A 33 -18.21 -11.93 -24.75
N TRP A 34 -18.31 -11.28 -23.58
CA TRP A 34 -17.16 -10.89 -22.78
C TRP A 34 -16.33 -12.10 -22.33
N ARG A 35 -17.00 -13.14 -21.82
CA ARG A 35 -16.32 -14.37 -21.39
C ARG A 35 -15.53 -15.05 -22.50
N LYS A 36 -16.05 -14.98 -23.73
CA LYS A 36 -15.42 -15.55 -24.93
C LYS A 36 -14.35 -14.63 -25.54
N GLY A 37 -14.19 -13.41 -25.03
CA GLY A 37 -13.29 -12.40 -25.60
C GLY A 37 -13.75 -11.86 -26.96
N VAL A 38 -14.99 -12.15 -27.38
CA VAL A 38 -15.56 -11.66 -28.65
C VAL A 38 -15.74 -10.14 -28.60
N ARG A 39 -16.09 -9.64 -27.42
CA ARG A 39 -16.19 -8.21 -27.12
C ARG A 39 -15.53 -7.94 -25.79
N LYS A 40 -14.95 -6.76 -25.65
CA LYS A 40 -14.38 -6.31 -24.37
C LYS A 40 -15.43 -5.49 -23.61
N PRO A 41 -15.54 -5.65 -22.29
CA PRO A 41 -16.25 -4.68 -21.48
C PRO A 41 -15.49 -3.36 -21.45
N ASP A 42 -16.21 -2.26 -21.29
CA ASP A 42 -15.65 -0.94 -21.04
C ASP A 42 -15.24 -0.79 -19.57
N ALA A 43 -14.33 0.13 -19.27
CA ALA A 43 -13.84 0.38 -17.91
C ALA A 43 -14.95 0.58 -16.86
N HIS A 44 -16.03 1.28 -17.21
CA HIS A 44 -17.16 1.51 -16.31
C HIS A 44 -17.98 0.23 -16.04
N GLU A 45 -18.02 -0.70 -17.00
CA GLU A 45 -18.66 -2.01 -16.83
C GLU A 45 -17.81 -2.89 -15.90
N ILE A 46 -16.49 -2.86 -16.04
CA ILE A 46 -15.56 -3.52 -15.13
C ILE A 46 -15.69 -2.95 -13.71
N ALA A 47 -15.79 -1.63 -13.58
CA ALA A 47 -15.97 -0.95 -12.30
C ALA A 47 -17.26 -1.41 -11.60
N PHE A 48 -18.36 -1.50 -12.35
CA PHE A 48 -19.63 -2.01 -11.82
C PHE A 48 -19.51 -3.45 -11.32
N LEU A 49 -18.85 -4.34 -12.10
CA LEU A 49 -18.63 -5.72 -11.68
C LEU A 49 -17.80 -5.79 -10.39
N ALA A 50 -16.75 -4.98 -10.28
CA ALA A 50 -15.90 -4.91 -9.09
C ALA A 50 -16.68 -4.46 -7.85
N GLU A 51 -17.52 -3.42 -7.99
CA GLU A 51 -18.38 -2.93 -6.93
C GLU A 51 -19.34 -4.02 -6.44
N ARG A 52 -20.00 -4.73 -7.36
CA ARG A 52 -20.91 -5.84 -7.00
C ARG A 52 -20.18 -7.01 -6.35
N ALA A 53 -18.96 -7.30 -6.77
CA ALA A 53 -18.13 -8.34 -6.18
C ALA A 53 -17.50 -7.94 -4.83
N GLY A 54 -17.70 -6.69 -4.36
CA GLY A 54 -17.11 -6.20 -3.11
C GLY A 54 -15.59 -6.02 -3.19
N LEU A 55 -15.05 -5.77 -4.38
CA LEU A 55 -13.62 -5.64 -4.64
C LEU A 55 -13.20 -4.16 -4.73
N PRO A 56 -11.91 -3.84 -4.51
CA PRO A 56 -11.41 -2.48 -4.69
C PRO A 56 -11.57 -2.06 -6.16
N VAL A 57 -12.47 -1.12 -6.43
CA VAL A 57 -12.95 -0.80 -7.78
C VAL A 57 -11.80 -0.38 -8.71
N LEU A 58 -10.99 0.60 -8.29
CA LEU A 58 -9.91 1.14 -9.14
C LEU A 58 -8.80 0.12 -9.39
N GLU A 59 -8.44 -0.69 -8.38
CA GLU A 59 -7.45 -1.74 -8.56
C GLU A 59 -7.95 -2.81 -9.52
N THR A 60 -9.21 -3.21 -9.37
CA THR A 60 -9.81 -4.23 -10.22
C THR A 60 -9.92 -3.76 -11.67
N VAL A 61 -10.35 -2.51 -11.90
CA VAL A 61 -10.39 -1.93 -13.25
C VAL A 61 -9.01 -1.95 -13.89
N ALA A 62 -7.99 -1.44 -13.20
CA ALA A 62 -6.64 -1.41 -13.74
C ALA A 62 -6.08 -2.82 -13.98
N GLU A 63 -6.34 -3.77 -13.07
CA GLU A 63 -5.87 -5.15 -13.20
C GLU A 63 -6.50 -5.82 -14.43
N ILE A 64 -7.81 -5.70 -14.63
CA ILE A 64 -8.52 -6.31 -15.76
C ILE A 64 -8.17 -5.60 -17.07
N GLU A 65 -8.17 -4.27 -17.13
CA GLU A 65 -7.81 -3.51 -18.33
C GLU A 65 -6.38 -3.84 -18.79
N SER A 66 -5.44 -4.06 -17.85
CA SER A 66 -4.07 -4.48 -18.18
C SER A 66 -3.95 -5.88 -18.82
N GLN A 67 -4.99 -6.70 -18.68
CA GLN A 67 -5.07 -8.03 -19.29
C GLN A 67 -5.85 -8.01 -20.60
N LEU A 68 -6.77 -7.05 -20.76
CA LEU A 68 -7.62 -6.95 -21.95
C LEU A 68 -6.93 -6.25 -23.11
N ASP A 69 -6.06 -5.27 -22.87
CA ASP A 69 -5.39 -4.51 -23.93
C ASP A 69 -3.89 -4.30 -23.67
N ASP A 70 -3.08 -5.10 -24.36
CA ASP A 70 -1.62 -5.04 -24.26
C ASP A 70 -1.03 -3.66 -24.60
N ARG A 71 -1.71 -2.87 -25.45
CA ARG A 71 -1.22 -1.55 -25.89
C ARG A 71 -1.09 -0.57 -24.73
N TYR A 72 -1.99 -0.67 -23.75
CA TYR A 72 -2.06 0.22 -22.60
C TYR A 72 -1.78 -0.48 -21.28
N ALA A 73 -1.49 -1.79 -21.31
CA ALA A 73 -1.27 -2.60 -20.12
C ALA A 73 -0.15 -2.05 -19.21
N ALA A 74 0.92 -1.50 -19.79
CA ALA A 74 2.00 -0.89 -19.03
C ALA A 74 1.53 0.32 -18.20
N ILE A 75 0.62 1.13 -18.74
CA ILE A 75 0.06 2.31 -18.04
C ILE A 75 -0.75 1.86 -16.84
N TRP A 76 -1.59 0.82 -17.02
CA TRP A 76 -2.41 0.28 -15.94
C TRP A 76 -1.61 -0.40 -14.84
N ARG A 77 -0.57 -1.18 -15.19
CA ARG A 77 0.35 -1.77 -14.22
C ARG A 77 1.07 -0.69 -13.41
N ALA A 78 1.57 0.36 -14.07
CA ALA A 78 2.22 1.48 -13.38
C ALA A 78 1.24 2.25 -12.47
N ALA A 79 -0.02 2.40 -12.86
CA ALA A 79 -1.05 3.01 -12.03
C ALA A 79 -1.33 2.18 -10.76
N LEU A 80 -1.42 0.85 -10.90
CA LEU A 80 -1.57 -0.07 -9.77
C LEU A 80 -0.40 0.01 -8.79
N ASP A 81 0.83 0.02 -9.29
CA ASP A 81 2.01 0.10 -8.44
C ASP A 81 2.05 1.39 -7.63
N LYS A 82 1.71 2.53 -8.26
CA LYS A 82 1.61 3.82 -7.58
C LYS A 82 0.51 3.84 -6.53
N LEU A 83 -0.66 3.27 -6.83
CA LEU A 83 -1.79 3.22 -5.90
C LEU A 83 -1.43 2.38 -4.66
N LYS A 84 -0.83 1.20 -4.87
CA LYS A 84 -0.36 0.32 -3.78
C LYS A 84 0.74 0.98 -2.95
N ALA A 85 1.70 1.64 -3.59
CA ALA A 85 2.77 2.36 -2.88
C ALA A 85 2.21 3.50 -2.02
N ALA A 86 1.23 4.25 -2.51
CA ALA A 86 0.59 5.32 -1.76
C ALA A 86 -0.20 4.80 -0.54
N GLY A 87 -0.94 3.69 -0.71
CA GLY A 87 -1.66 3.05 0.39
C GLY A 87 -0.73 2.54 1.49
N VAL A 88 0.38 1.90 1.11
CA VAL A 88 1.40 1.43 2.07
C VAL A 88 2.03 2.60 2.81
N ALA A 89 2.40 3.68 2.11
CA ALA A 89 3.04 4.85 2.73
C ALA A 89 2.15 5.51 3.80
N ALA A 90 0.84 5.65 3.56
CA ALA A 90 -0.08 6.22 4.53
C ALA A 90 -0.16 5.39 5.83
N SER A 91 -0.17 4.05 5.71
CA SER A 91 -0.23 3.16 6.88
C SER A 91 1.03 3.18 7.74
N VAL A 92 2.21 3.27 7.13
CA VAL A 92 3.50 3.32 7.86
C VAL A 92 3.67 4.64 8.62
N VAL A 93 3.30 5.77 8.01
CA VAL A 93 3.33 7.07 8.69
C VAL A 93 2.39 7.07 9.91
N MET A 94 1.18 6.53 9.77
CA MET A 94 0.24 6.47 10.89
C MET A 94 0.74 5.56 12.02
N ALA A 95 1.33 4.41 11.69
CA ALA A 95 1.91 3.50 12.69
C ALA A 95 3.09 4.14 13.46
N LEU A 96 3.95 4.91 12.77
CA LEU A 96 5.07 5.63 13.40
C LEU A 96 4.58 6.78 14.30
N VAL A 97 3.54 7.51 13.89
CA VAL A 97 2.93 8.57 14.69
C VAL A 97 2.23 8.00 15.93
N LEU A 98 1.46 6.92 15.81
CA LEU A 98 0.80 6.25 16.94
C LEU A 98 1.81 5.66 17.94
N SER A 99 2.92 5.09 17.45
CA SER A 99 3.98 4.57 18.32
C SER A 99 4.67 5.67 19.14
N SER A 100 4.80 6.88 18.58
CA SER A 100 5.34 8.05 19.29
C SER A 100 4.36 8.66 20.30
N LEU A 101 3.06 8.38 20.18
CA LEU A 101 2.03 8.83 21.12
C LEU A 101 1.80 7.82 22.26
N MET A 102 2.33 6.60 22.13
CA MET A 102 2.23 5.52 23.12
C MET A 102 3.55 5.24 23.86
N THR A 103 4.52 6.16 23.83
CA THR A 103 5.60 6.14 24.85
C THR A 103 5.01 6.58 26.19
N PRO A 104 4.90 5.70 27.20
CA PRO A 104 4.56 6.14 28.54
C PRO A 104 5.67 7.09 29.03
N GLN A 105 5.26 8.30 29.38
CA GLN A 105 6.10 9.28 30.04
C GLN A 105 6.17 8.91 31.52
N ASP A 106 7.17 8.10 31.90
CA ASP A 106 7.72 7.93 33.26
C ASP A 106 9.13 7.35 33.08
N ALA A 107 10.24 7.87 33.59
CA ALA A 107 10.48 8.78 34.69
C ALA A 107 11.75 9.62 34.44
N GLU A 108 11.69 10.91 34.76
CA GLU A 108 12.88 11.72 34.97
C GLU A 108 13.63 11.21 36.21
N ALA A 109 14.64 10.36 35.99
CA ALA A 109 15.70 10.20 36.97
C ALA A 109 16.58 11.45 36.91
N SER A 110 16.26 12.46 37.74
CA SER A 110 17.16 13.54 38.12
C SER A 110 18.42 12.95 38.77
N GLY A 111 19.38 12.56 37.93
CA GLY A 111 20.74 12.22 38.31
C GLY A 111 21.66 13.38 38.00
N THR A 112 21.69 14.38 38.87
CA THR A 112 22.78 15.37 38.91
C THR A 112 24.07 14.63 39.24
N VAL A 113 24.89 14.32 38.22
CA VAL A 113 26.31 14.02 38.43
C VAL A 113 27.15 14.90 37.52
N LEU A 114 27.83 15.84 38.17
CA LEU A 114 28.75 16.82 37.63
C LEU A 114 29.83 16.21 36.71
N ARG A 115 29.96 16.81 35.53
CA ARG A 115 31.18 17.43 34.98
C ARG A 115 32.52 16.72 35.25
N ARG A 116 33.06 16.05 34.21
CA ARG A 116 34.50 16.16 33.87
C ARG A 116 34.77 15.83 32.39
N GLN A 117 34.67 16.82 31.51
CA GLN A 117 35.42 16.81 30.26
C GLN A 117 36.87 17.19 30.58
N GLY A 118 37.81 16.36 30.13
CA GLY A 118 39.25 16.62 30.21
C GLY A 118 39.90 16.14 28.94
N LEU A 119 39.73 16.92 27.87
CA LEU A 119 40.46 16.76 26.63
C LEU A 119 41.72 17.64 26.69
N LEU A 120 42.83 17.06 26.20
CA LEU A 120 43.95 17.67 25.47
C LEU A 120 45.31 17.94 26.17
N VAL A 121 46.34 17.44 25.45
CA VAL A 121 47.73 17.89 25.27
C VAL A 121 48.85 17.19 26.05
N ARG A 122 49.68 16.51 25.25
CA ARG A 122 51.03 16.01 25.48
C ARG A 122 52.04 17.16 25.25
N SER A 123 52.95 17.43 26.19
CA SER A 123 54.33 18.00 26.02
C SER A 123 54.95 18.24 27.40
N GLN A 124 55.88 17.38 27.87
CA GLN A 124 57.36 17.54 27.89
C GLN A 124 57.86 17.74 29.35
N PRO A 125 59.12 17.35 29.64
CA PRO A 125 59.60 16.86 30.93
C PRO A 125 60.33 17.93 31.76
N GLY A 126 60.34 17.74 33.08
CA GLY A 126 61.13 18.55 34.00
C GLY A 126 61.14 17.97 35.41
N ALA A 127 62.13 17.11 35.70
CA ALA A 127 62.69 16.99 37.05
C ALA A 127 63.50 18.28 37.35
N PRO A 128 63.89 18.64 38.60
CA PRO A 128 64.04 17.78 39.79
C PRO A 128 63.53 18.41 41.11
N ASN A 129 63.43 17.62 42.18
CA ASN A 129 64.13 17.90 43.46
C ASN A 129 63.90 16.73 44.43
N ARG A 130 64.98 16.03 44.83
CA ARG A 130 64.97 15.13 45.99
C ARG A 130 65.77 15.83 47.08
N SER A 131 65.07 16.28 48.11
CA SER A 131 65.61 16.57 49.43
C SER A 131 65.25 15.43 50.37
N SER A 132 66.25 14.71 50.88
CA SER A 132 66.27 13.91 52.12
C SER A 132 67.69 13.31 52.21
N THR A 133 68.56 13.90 53.02
CA THR A 133 69.05 13.43 54.33
C THR A 133 70.17 12.41 54.24
#